data_AF-X1UK14-F1
#
_entry.id   AF-X1UK14-F1
#
_cell.length_a   1.000
_cell.length_b   1.000
_cell.length_c   1.000
_cell.angle_alpha   90.00
_cell.angle_beta   90.00
_cell.angle_gamma   90.00
#
_symmetry.space_group_name_H-M   'P 1'
#
loop_
_entity.id
_entity.type
_entity.pdbx_description
1 polymer ?
#
loop_
_entity_poly.entity_id
_entity_poly.type
_entity_poly.pdbx_seq_one_letter_code
_entity_poly.pdbx_strand_id
1 'polypeptide(L)'
;MQPEDIYISTITALAELALSGCTTASDHLYIFPNGSRLDDQIQAGLDIGLRLHASRGSMSRGESQGGLPPDSVVEDEDFILMDSQRLVEQYHDPNPGSMTQVVLAPCSPFSITGDLMMASASLAREYGVQLHTHLAETEDEEQFCIELF
;
A
#
# COMPACT_ATOMS: atom_id res chain seq x y z
N MET A 1 8.56 -13.54 -5.01
CA MET A 1 7.54 -13.59 -3.95
C MET A 1 6.25 -13.96 -4.64
N GLN A 2 5.59 -15.01 -4.18
CA GLN A 2 4.36 -15.58 -4.73
C GLN A 2 3.17 -15.16 -3.85
N PRO A 3 1.92 -15.30 -4.32
CA PRO A 3 0.73 -15.06 -3.50
C PRO A 3 0.76 -15.75 -2.13
N GLU A 4 1.21 -17.01 -2.10
CA GLU A 4 1.34 -17.78 -0.86
C GLU A 4 2.39 -17.20 0.10
N ASP A 5 3.46 -16.59 -0.41
CA ASP A 5 4.47 -15.93 0.43
C ASP A 5 3.87 -14.70 1.13
N ILE A 6 3.02 -13.91 0.44
CA ILE A 6 2.30 -12.76 1.04
C ILE A 6 1.39 -13.24 2.15
N TYR A 7 0.60 -14.28 1.89
CA TYR A 7 -0.32 -14.83 2.89
C TYR A 7 0.44 -15.32 4.14
N ILE A 8 1.45 -16.19 3.97
CA ILE A 8 2.19 -16.79 5.08
C ILE A 8 2.96 -15.74 5.88
N SER A 9 3.61 -14.79 5.20
CA SER A 9 4.35 -13.72 5.89
C SER A 9 3.40 -12.79 6.66
N THR A 10 2.22 -12.48 6.10
CA THR A 10 1.18 -11.71 6.80
C THR A 10 0.71 -12.45 8.05
N ILE A 11 0.34 -13.74 7.94
CA ILE A 11 -0.07 -14.54 9.12
C ILE A 11 1.01 -14.51 10.19
N THR A 12 2.28 -14.67 9.81
CA THR A 12 3.41 -14.68 10.74
C THR A 12 3.55 -13.35 11.48
N ALA A 13 3.55 -12.24 10.74
CA ALA A 13 3.69 -10.90 11.30
C ALA A 13 2.50 -10.54 12.21
N LEU A 14 1.27 -10.79 11.75
CA LEU A 14 0.07 -10.49 12.53
C LEU A 14 -0.06 -11.38 13.77
N ALA A 15 0.41 -12.64 13.72
CA ALA A 15 0.45 -13.51 14.89
C ALA A 15 1.38 -12.95 15.97
N GLU A 16 2.57 -12.50 15.58
CA GLU A 16 3.53 -11.91 16.52
C GLU A 16 3.01 -10.61 17.14
N LEU A 17 2.37 -9.76 16.34
CA LEU A 17 1.69 -8.55 16.81
C LEU A 17 0.56 -8.89 17.81
N ALA A 18 -0.29 -9.86 17.48
CA ALA A 18 -1.37 -10.31 18.37
C ALA A 18 -0.84 -10.84 19.70
N LEU A 19 0.22 -11.66 19.67
CA LEU A 19 0.87 -12.22 20.86
C LEU A 19 1.54 -11.15 21.74
N SER A 20 1.83 -9.97 21.18
CA SER A 20 2.38 -8.82 21.90
C SER A 20 1.34 -7.76 22.28
N GLY A 21 0.05 -8.04 22.07
CA GLY A 21 -1.06 -7.18 22.51
C GLY A 21 -1.50 -6.13 21.50
N CYS A 22 -0.94 -6.13 20.28
CA CYS A 22 -1.51 -5.38 19.17
C CYS A 22 -2.88 -5.95 18.81
N THR A 23 -3.87 -5.07 18.60
CA THR A 23 -5.24 -5.46 18.22
C THR A 23 -5.68 -4.87 16.88
N THR A 24 -4.88 -3.95 16.32
CA THR A 24 -5.08 -3.34 15.01
C THR A 24 -3.72 -3.00 14.43
N ALA A 25 -3.46 -3.48 13.21
CA ALA A 25 -2.25 -3.19 12.47
C ALA A 25 -2.59 -2.49 11.15
N SER A 26 -1.65 -1.69 10.65
CA SER A 26 -1.61 -1.28 9.26
C SER A 26 -0.42 -1.95 8.60
N ASP A 27 -0.58 -2.42 7.37
CA ASP A 27 0.55 -2.87 6.57
C ASP A 27 0.64 -2.06 5.27
N HIS A 28 1.87 -1.89 4.78
CA HIS A 28 2.19 -1.11 3.59
C HIS A 28 2.90 -2.00 2.55
N LEU A 29 2.14 -2.88 1.91
CA LEU A 29 2.62 -3.70 0.81
C LEU A 29 2.64 -2.90 -0.49
N TYR A 30 3.83 -2.58 -1.00
CA TYR A 30 4.02 -1.76 -2.21
C TYR A 30 4.69 -2.50 -3.39
N ILE A 31 4.82 -3.83 -3.33
CA ILE A 31 5.37 -4.65 -4.42
C ILE A 31 4.50 -5.89 -4.64
N PHE A 32 4.09 -6.13 -5.89
CA PHE A 32 3.13 -7.18 -6.27
C PHE A 32 3.66 -8.11 -7.37
N PRO A 33 4.75 -8.87 -7.12
CA PRO A 33 5.36 -9.70 -8.16
C PRO A 33 4.62 -11.03 -8.34
N ASN A 34 4.81 -11.66 -9.49
CA ASN A 34 4.39 -13.05 -9.74
C ASN A 34 2.89 -13.33 -9.50
N GLY A 35 2.03 -12.32 -9.64
CA GLY A 35 0.58 -12.44 -9.41
C GLY A 35 0.15 -12.28 -7.95
N SER A 36 1.08 -11.92 -7.05
CA SER A 36 0.78 -11.54 -5.67
C SER A 36 -0.11 -10.29 -5.64
N ARG A 37 -1.05 -10.22 -4.70
CA ARG A 37 -2.01 -9.12 -4.58
C ARG A 37 -2.26 -8.75 -3.13
N LEU A 38 -2.84 -7.57 -2.89
CA LEU A 38 -3.28 -7.17 -1.55
C LEU A 38 -4.38 -8.10 -1.01
N ASP A 39 -5.15 -8.73 -1.90
CA ASP A 39 -6.15 -9.75 -1.57
C ASP A 39 -5.55 -10.89 -0.70
N ASP A 40 -4.32 -11.31 -0.98
CA ASP A 40 -3.63 -12.39 -0.24
C ASP A 40 -3.35 -11.99 1.22
N GLN A 41 -2.97 -10.73 1.44
CA GLN A 41 -2.75 -10.15 2.76
C GLN A 41 -4.07 -9.92 3.51
N ILE A 42 -5.10 -9.41 2.83
CA ILE A 42 -6.41 -9.19 3.44
C ILE A 42 -7.00 -10.52 3.90
N GLN A 43 -6.88 -11.57 3.08
CA GLN A 43 -7.34 -12.91 3.46
C GLN A 43 -6.61 -13.42 4.71
N ALA A 44 -5.29 -13.26 4.79
CA ALA A 44 -4.53 -13.61 5.99
C ALA A 44 -4.99 -12.83 7.24
N GLY A 45 -5.27 -11.52 7.11
CA GLY A 45 -5.80 -10.69 8.19
C GLY A 45 -7.17 -11.17 8.70
N LEU A 46 -8.06 -11.54 7.76
CA LEU A 46 -9.38 -12.11 8.07
C LEU A 46 -9.27 -13.46 8.79
N ASP A 47 -8.39 -14.34 8.31
CA ASP A 47 -8.24 -15.70 8.85
C ASP A 47 -7.61 -15.72 10.25
N ILE A 48 -6.64 -14.82 10.52
CA ILE A 48 -6.03 -14.71 11.85
C ILE A 48 -6.89 -13.90 12.84
N GLY A 49 -7.81 -13.08 12.33
CA GLY A 49 -8.76 -12.32 13.15
C GLY A 49 -8.21 -11.04 13.79
N LEU A 50 -7.11 -10.49 13.27
CA LEU A 50 -6.59 -9.17 13.69
C LEU A 50 -7.19 -8.08 12.80
N ARG A 51 -7.60 -6.94 13.38
CA ARG A 51 -8.08 -5.79 12.59
C ARG A 51 -6.93 -5.25 11.73
N LEU A 52 -7.19 -5.07 10.44
CA LEU A 52 -6.17 -4.69 9.47
C LEU A 52 -6.59 -3.45 8.65
N HIS A 53 -5.71 -2.46 8.60
CA HIS A 53 -5.72 -1.43 7.56
C HIS A 53 -4.76 -1.87 6.45
N ALA A 54 -5.30 -2.40 5.37
CA ALA A 54 -4.52 -2.91 4.24
C ALA A 54 -4.23 -1.75 3.28
N SER A 55 -2.96 -1.33 3.21
CA SER A 55 -2.57 -0.21 2.37
C SER A 55 -2.16 -0.71 0.99
N ARG A 56 -2.87 -0.28 -0.05
CA ARG A 56 -2.49 -0.52 -1.45
C ARG A 56 -1.28 0.35 -1.76
N GLY A 57 -0.10 -0.22 -1.55
CA GLY A 57 1.18 0.41 -1.85
C GLY A 57 1.43 0.52 -3.35
N SER A 58 2.34 1.38 -3.80
CA SER A 58 2.74 1.40 -5.21
C SER A 58 4.09 2.04 -5.46
N MET A 59 4.79 1.57 -6.50
CA MET A 59 5.89 2.28 -7.15
C MET A 59 5.57 2.40 -8.64
N SER A 60 5.69 3.60 -9.22
CA SER A 60 5.35 3.84 -10.64
C SER A 60 6.53 4.35 -11.48
N ARG A 61 7.60 4.81 -10.83
CA ARG A 61 8.75 5.42 -11.50
C ARG A 61 9.99 4.54 -11.36
N GLY A 62 10.31 3.78 -12.39
CA GLY A 62 11.48 2.90 -12.42
C GLY A 62 12.78 3.59 -12.86
N GLU A 63 13.90 2.88 -12.79
CA GLU A 63 15.24 3.34 -13.23
C GLU A 63 15.24 3.91 -14.65
N SER A 64 14.49 3.32 -15.59
CA SER A 64 14.38 3.80 -16.98
C SER A 64 13.75 5.19 -17.10
N GLN A 65 13.02 5.63 -16.07
CA GLN A 65 12.35 6.93 -15.97
C GLN A 65 12.99 7.82 -14.89
N GLY A 66 14.21 7.48 -14.46
CA GLY A 66 14.97 8.21 -13.46
C GLY A 66 14.44 8.07 -12.04
N GLY A 67 13.71 6.99 -11.75
CA GLY A 67 13.38 6.58 -10.39
C GLY A 67 14.45 5.68 -9.77
N LEU A 68 14.34 5.42 -8.48
CA LEU A 68 15.22 4.52 -7.73
C LEU A 68 14.88 3.02 -7.86
N PRO A 69 13.60 2.58 -7.94
CA PRO A 69 13.31 1.15 -7.97
C PRO A 69 13.59 0.53 -9.35
N PRO A 70 13.97 -0.76 -9.41
CA PRO A 70 14.08 -1.48 -10.67
C PRO A 70 12.77 -1.45 -11.47
N ASP A 71 12.86 -1.36 -12.80
CA ASP A 71 11.66 -1.34 -13.66
C ASP A 71 10.78 -2.59 -13.48
N SER A 72 11.34 -3.71 -13.00
CA SER A 72 10.60 -4.95 -12.78
C SER A 72 9.66 -4.93 -11.58
N VAL A 73 9.75 -3.92 -10.72
CA VAL A 73 8.94 -3.80 -9.49
C VAL A 73 8.02 -2.58 -9.50
N VAL A 74 7.98 -1.83 -10.59
CA VAL A 74 7.02 -0.73 -10.78
C VAL A 74 5.80 -1.19 -11.57
N GLU A 75 4.70 -0.50 -11.37
CA GLU A 75 3.43 -0.74 -12.04
C GLU A 75 3.01 0.51 -12.83
N ASP A 76 2.19 0.29 -13.84
CA ASP A 76 1.55 1.38 -14.59
C ASP A 76 0.54 2.15 -13.70
N GLU A 77 0.50 3.47 -13.82
CA GLU A 77 -0.29 4.33 -12.93
C GLU A 77 -1.80 4.12 -13.10
N ASP A 78 -2.28 3.87 -14.32
CA ASP A 78 -3.70 3.57 -14.56
C ASP A 78 -4.07 2.23 -13.92
N PHE A 79 -3.16 1.24 -14.00
CA PHE A 79 -3.35 -0.03 -13.31
C PHE A 79 -3.39 0.13 -11.78
N ILE A 80 -2.50 0.95 -11.21
CA ILE A 80 -2.45 1.23 -9.76
C ILE A 80 -3.79 1.80 -9.29
N LEU A 81 -4.32 2.81 -9.99
CA LEU A 81 -5.58 3.47 -9.64
C LEU A 81 -6.78 2.52 -9.80
N MET A 82 -6.83 1.74 -10.88
CA MET A 82 -7.90 0.76 -11.12
C MET A 82 -7.90 -0.33 -10.04
N ASP A 83 -6.74 -0.86 -9.68
CA ASP A 83 -6.64 -1.88 -8.63
C ASP A 83 -6.94 -1.31 -7.24
N SER A 84 -6.52 -0.07 -6.97
CA SER A 84 -6.88 0.66 -5.75
C SER A 84 -8.39 0.81 -5.61
N GLN A 85 -9.08 1.24 -6.66
CA GLN A 85 -10.53 1.35 -6.68
C GLN A 85 -11.19 -0.01 -6.43
N ARG A 86 -10.76 -1.05 -7.16
CA ARG A 86 -11.28 -2.42 -6.99
C ARG A 86 -11.17 -2.89 -5.54
N LEU A 87 -10.01 -2.67 -4.90
CA LEU A 87 -9.77 -3.07 -3.52
C LEU A 87 -10.69 -2.32 -2.56
N VAL A 88 -10.85 -1.01 -2.75
CA VAL A 88 -11.76 -0.19 -1.93
C VAL A 88 -13.20 -0.70 -2.07
N GLU A 89 -13.69 -0.86 -3.30
CA GLU A 89 -15.06 -1.35 -3.56
C GLU A 89 -15.32 -2.74 -2.99
N GLN A 90 -14.30 -3.61 -2.99
CA GLN A 90 -14.43 -5.00 -2.59
C GLN A 90 -14.27 -5.22 -1.08
N TYR A 91 -13.37 -4.48 -0.42
CA TYR A 91 -12.91 -4.80 0.93
C TYR A 91 -13.08 -3.68 1.95
N HIS A 92 -13.25 -2.43 1.54
CA HIS A 92 -13.36 -1.34 2.50
C HIS A 92 -14.73 -1.35 3.20
N ASP A 93 -14.74 -1.54 4.52
CA ASP A 93 -15.93 -1.33 5.34
C ASP A 93 -15.76 -0.06 6.22
N PRO A 94 -16.55 1.00 6.00
CA PRO A 94 -16.46 2.24 6.75
C PRO A 94 -17.20 2.19 8.10
N ASN A 95 -17.93 1.10 8.39
CA ASN A 95 -18.78 1.03 9.57
C ASN A 95 -17.97 0.88 10.87
N PRO A 96 -18.45 1.42 12.01
CA PRO A 96 -17.85 1.18 13.31
C PRO A 96 -17.72 -0.32 13.60
N GLY A 97 -16.50 -0.76 13.95
CA GLY A 97 -16.20 -2.16 14.21
C GLY A 97 -15.65 -2.94 13.01
N SER A 98 -15.54 -2.34 11.83
CA SER A 98 -14.96 -2.93 10.62
C SER A 98 -13.58 -3.56 10.81
N MET A 99 -13.46 -4.87 10.53
CA MET A 99 -12.19 -5.59 10.68
C MET A 99 -11.19 -5.30 9.56
N THR A 100 -11.64 -4.70 8.45
CA THR A 100 -10.81 -4.43 7.27
C THR A 100 -11.12 -3.05 6.69
N GLN A 101 -10.09 -2.21 6.61
CA GLN A 101 -10.17 -0.95 5.88
C GLN A 101 -9.05 -0.88 4.85
N VAL A 102 -9.37 -0.40 3.65
CA VAL A 102 -8.38 -0.12 2.61
C VAL A 102 -7.85 1.31 2.77
N VAL A 103 -6.54 1.47 2.57
CA VAL A 103 -5.82 2.75 2.55
C VAL A 103 -5.10 2.86 1.20
N LEU A 104 -5.09 4.04 0.58
CA LEU A 104 -4.30 4.27 -0.63
C LEU A 104 -2.91 4.78 -0.24
N ALA A 105 -1.86 4.08 -0.66
CA ALA A 105 -0.52 4.35 -0.14
C ALA A 105 0.57 4.39 -1.21
N PRO A 106 0.60 5.40 -2.11
CA PRO A 106 1.78 5.58 -2.94
C PRO A 106 3.06 5.62 -2.09
N CYS A 107 4.11 4.88 -2.48
CA CYS A 107 5.22 4.54 -1.57
C CYS A 107 5.99 5.76 -1.04
N SER A 108 6.55 6.59 -1.92
CA SER A 108 7.32 7.78 -1.53
C SER A 108 7.48 8.77 -2.69
N PRO A 109 7.79 10.05 -2.42
CA PRO A 109 8.06 11.06 -3.46
C PRO A 109 9.15 10.69 -4.46
N PHE A 110 10.06 9.77 -4.10
CA PHE A 110 11.13 9.29 -4.96
C PHE A 110 10.74 8.19 -5.94
N SER A 111 9.75 7.38 -5.57
CA SER A 111 9.40 6.13 -6.24
C SER A 111 8.12 6.23 -7.06
N ILE A 112 7.44 7.37 -6.97
CA ILE A 112 6.21 7.66 -7.70
C ILE A 112 6.22 9.06 -8.33
N THR A 113 5.26 9.33 -9.23
CA THR A 113 5.10 10.66 -9.82
C THR A 113 4.20 11.57 -8.98
N GLY A 114 4.35 12.89 -9.12
CA GLY A 114 3.41 13.84 -8.50
C GLY A 114 1.98 13.67 -8.99
N ASP A 115 1.78 13.23 -10.24
CA ASP A 115 0.46 13.00 -10.81
C ASP A 115 -0.24 11.83 -10.12
N LEU A 116 0.46 10.71 -9.87
CA LEU A 116 -0.09 9.59 -9.11
C LEU A 116 -0.41 9.98 -7.65
N MET A 117 0.39 10.82 -6.99
CA MET A 117 0.06 11.36 -5.66
C MET A 117 -1.30 12.08 -5.70
N MET A 118 -1.48 12.99 -6.66
CA MET A 118 -2.70 13.80 -6.80
C MET A 118 -3.92 12.94 -7.18
N ALA A 119 -3.73 11.97 -8.08
CA ALA A 119 -4.78 11.04 -8.49
C ALA A 119 -5.21 10.13 -7.32
N SER A 120 -4.25 9.57 -6.57
CA SER A 120 -4.52 8.78 -5.36
C SER A 120 -5.26 9.60 -4.32
N ALA A 121 -4.89 10.87 -4.12
CA ALA A 121 -5.59 11.75 -3.20
C ALA A 121 -7.02 12.07 -3.65
N SER A 122 -7.27 12.21 -4.95
CA SER A 122 -8.60 12.43 -5.52
C SER A 122 -9.48 11.19 -5.33
N LEU A 123 -8.96 10.01 -5.67
CA LEU A 123 -9.63 8.72 -5.48
C LEU A 123 -9.95 8.46 -4.01
N ALA A 124 -8.99 8.72 -3.11
CA ALA A 124 -9.19 8.55 -1.67
C ALA A 124 -10.35 9.41 -1.14
N ARG A 125 -10.45 10.67 -1.60
CA ARG A 125 -11.55 11.58 -1.25
C ARG A 125 -12.90 11.13 -1.83
N GLU A 126 -12.90 10.60 -3.05
CA GLU A 126 -14.12 10.09 -3.71
C GLU A 126 -14.74 8.94 -2.92
N TYR A 127 -13.92 7.98 -2.47
CA TYR A 127 -14.37 6.81 -1.74
C TYR A 127 -14.38 6.98 -0.21
N GLY A 128 -13.86 8.10 0.31
CA GLY A 128 -13.79 8.37 1.75
C GLY A 128 -12.78 7.50 2.49
N VAL A 129 -11.69 7.09 1.82
CA VAL A 129 -10.60 6.31 2.42
C VAL A 129 -9.39 7.18 2.76
N GLN A 130 -8.46 6.63 3.56
CA GLN A 130 -7.28 7.36 4.02
C GLN A 130 -6.11 7.28 3.02
N LEU A 131 -5.13 8.17 3.23
CA LEU A 131 -3.84 8.18 2.52
C LEU A 131 -2.70 7.86 3.48
N HIS A 132 -1.67 7.20 2.95
CA HIS A 132 -0.41 6.92 3.64
C HIS A 132 0.78 7.04 2.66
N THR A 133 1.97 7.40 3.13
CA THR A 133 3.21 7.44 2.33
C THR A 133 4.39 7.50 3.29
N HIS A 134 5.57 7.10 2.82
CA HIS A 134 6.83 7.46 3.45
C HIS A 134 7.10 8.95 3.20
N LEU A 135 7.72 9.63 4.17
CA LEU A 135 8.08 11.04 4.06
C LEU A 135 9.19 11.41 5.05
N ALA A 136 10.21 12.11 4.55
CA ALA A 136 11.31 12.68 5.34
C ALA A 136 12.07 11.66 6.19
N GLU A 137 12.38 10.51 5.61
CA GLU A 137 13.16 9.44 6.25
C GLU A 137 14.66 9.77 6.28
N THR A 138 15.15 10.50 5.28
CA THR A 138 16.57 10.85 5.13
C THR A 138 16.77 12.28 4.65
N GLU A 139 17.94 12.87 4.89
CA GLU A 139 18.30 14.22 4.43
C GLU A 139 18.28 14.34 2.90
N ASP A 140 18.69 13.27 2.20
CA ASP A 140 18.62 13.20 0.73
C ASP A 140 17.17 13.29 0.22
N GLU A 141 16.21 12.70 0.96
CA GLU A 141 14.77 12.81 0.68
C GLU A 141 14.24 14.21 0.83
N GLU A 142 14.60 14.86 1.94
CA GLU A 142 14.20 16.23 2.19
C GLU A 142 14.70 17.16 1.09
N GLN A 143 15.99 17.07 0.74
CA GLN A 143 16.60 17.92 -0.27
C GLN A 143 15.98 17.69 -1.66
N PHE A 144 15.75 16.42 -2.04
CA PHE A 144 15.07 16.10 -3.30
C PHE A 144 13.67 16.72 -3.36
N CYS A 145 12.90 16.62 -2.28
CA CYS A 145 11.55 17.19 -2.25
C CYS A 145 11.57 18.71 -2.37
N ILE A 146 12.50 19.40 -1.68
CA ILE A 146 12.66 20.87 -1.76
C ILE A 146 13.08 21.34 -3.16
N GLU A 147 13.88 20.54 -3.87
CA GLU A 147 14.35 20.90 -5.21
C GLU A 147 13.29 20.71 -6.30
N LEU A 148 12.42 19.71 -6.15
CA LEU A 148 11.50 19.27 -7.20
C LEU A 148 10.06 19.80 -7.06
N PHE A 149 9.62 20.14 -5.84
CA PHE A 149 8.24 20.53 -5.52
C PHE A 149 8.17 21.89 -4.81
#